data_AF-A0A2K3MY88-F1
#
_entry.id   AF-A0A2K3MY88-F1
#
_cell.length_a   1.000
_cell.length_b   1.000
_cell.length_c   1.000
_cell.angle_alpha   90.00
_cell.angle_beta   90.00
_cell.angle_gamma   90.00
#
_symmetry.space_group_name_H-M   'P 1'
#
loop_
_entity.id
_entity.type
_entity.pdbx_description
1 polymer ?
#
loop_
_entity_poly.entity_id
_entity_poly.type
_entity_poly.pdbx_seq_one_letter_code
_entity_poly.pdbx_strand_id
1 'polypeptide(L)' 'IPMTIIFTKCDKRKKKKNGEKNGGKKPEDNVNDFQELIRGYFETVPPWIMTSNVTHEGRDEVLLHMAQLRNYWLKH' A
#
# COMPACT_ATOMS: atom_id res chain seq x y z
N ILE A 1 7.52 -15.81 -7.72
CA ILE A 1 7.23 -15.72 -6.27
C ILE A 1 6.05 -14.77 -6.12
N PRO A 2 4.97 -15.16 -5.42
CA PRO A 2 3.85 -14.26 -5.13
C PRO A 2 4.34 -13.01 -4.38
N MET A 3 3.92 -11.83 -4.80
CA MET A 3 4.30 -10.55 -4.21
C MET A 3 3.05 -9.76 -3.84
N THR A 4 3.11 -9.02 -2.75
CA THR A 4 2.08 -8.06 -2.34
C THR A 4 2.77 -6.78 -1.90
N ILE A 5 2.26 -5.63 -2.32
CA ILE A 5 2.87 -4.32 -2.07
C ILE A 5 2.14 -3.66 -0.89
N ILE A 6 2.87 -3.23 0.14
CA ILE A 6 2.29 -2.51 1.28
C ILE A 6 2.69 -1.04 1.22
N PHE A 7 1.72 -0.16 0.99
CA PHE A 7 1.89 1.28 1.12
C PHE A 7 1.69 1.68 2.58
N THR A 8 2.71 2.25 3.19
CA THR A 8 2.67 2.64 4.62
C THR A 8 2.50 4.15 4.77
N LYS A 9 2.06 4.58 5.96
CA LYS A 9 1.90 5.99 6.33
C LYS A 9 0.84 6.71 5.48
N CYS A 10 -0.26 6.01 5.17
CA CYS A 10 -1.36 6.54 4.37
C CYS A 10 -2.13 7.67 5.07
N ASP A 11 -1.89 7.91 6.37
CA ASP A 11 -2.33 9.11 7.08
C ASP A 11 -1.63 10.39 6.60
N LYS A 12 -0.48 10.26 5.94
CA LYS A 12 0.35 11.39 5.53
C LYS A 12 0.14 11.78 4.09
N ARG A 13 0.13 13.09 3.86
CA ARG A 13 0.25 13.68 2.53
C ARG A 13 1.64 14.27 2.34
N LYS A 14 2.18 14.13 1.13
CA LYS A 14 3.46 14.76 0.77
C LYS A 14 3.31 16.28 0.88
N LYS A 15 4.09 16.93 1.76
CA LYS A 15 4.09 18.40 1.84
C LYS A 15 4.43 19.00 0.48
N LYS A 16 3.67 20.00 0.04
CA LYS A 16 4.05 20.80 -1.13
C LYS A 16 5.28 21.66 -0.78
N LYS A 17 6.06 22.04 -1.79
CA LYS A 17 7.31 22.84 -1.65
C LYS A 17 7.09 24.18 -0.92
N ASN A 18 5.87 24.69 -0.92
CA ASN A 18 5.43 25.93 -0.27
C ASN A 18 4.91 25.75 1.17
N GLY A 19 5.12 24.60 1.82
CA GLY A 19 4.94 24.44 3.26
C GLY A 19 3.50 24.19 3.75
N GLU A 20 2.50 24.18 2.87
CA GLU A 20 1.12 23.84 3.22
C GLU A 20 1.00 22.41 3.74
N LYS A 21 0.50 22.27 4.97
CA LYS A 21 0.30 20.97 5.65
C LYS A 21 -0.77 20.09 4.98
N ASN A 22 -1.74 20.70 4.29
CA ASN A 22 -2.90 20.00 3.70
C ASN A 22 -2.87 19.95 2.17
N GLY A 23 -1.83 20.48 1.52
CA GLY A 23 -1.81 20.69 0.08
C GLY A 23 -1.32 19.49 -0.76
N GLY A 24 -0.86 18.40 -0.12
CA GLY A 24 -0.28 17.24 -0.81
C GLY A 24 -1.27 16.35 -1.55
N LYS A 25 -0.75 15.59 -2.54
CA LYS A 25 -1.50 14.55 -3.27
C LYS A 25 -2.06 13.52 -2.28
N LYS A 26 -3.31 13.07 -2.51
CA LYS A 26 -3.93 12.11 -1.61
C LYS A 26 -3.21 10.75 -1.71
N PRO A 27 -3.19 9.95 -0.64
CA PRO A 27 -2.61 8.61 -0.64
C PRO A 27 -3.09 7.74 -1.80
N GLU A 28 -4.38 7.75 -2.10
CA GLU A 28 -5.00 6.95 -3.16
C GLU A 28 -4.47 7.36 -4.53
N ASP A 29 -4.31 8.66 -4.76
CA ASP A 29 -3.79 9.15 -6.03
C ASP A 29 -2.29 8.76 -6.20
N ASN A 30 -1.52 8.66 -5.11
CA ASN A 30 -0.14 8.18 -5.18
C ASN A 30 -0.08 6.68 -5.49
N VAL A 31 -1.04 5.89 -4.99
CA VAL A 31 -1.15 4.47 -5.34
C VAL A 31 -1.46 4.31 -6.82
N ASN A 32 -2.42 5.08 -7.35
CA ASN A 32 -2.76 5.06 -8.77
C ASN A 32 -1.55 5.39 -9.66
N ASP A 33 -0.81 6.46 -9.35
CA ASP A 33 0.41 6.82 -10.10
C ASP A 33 1.44 5.68 -10.07
N PHE A 34 1.62 5.06 -8.90
CA PHE A 34 2.56 3.96 -8.76
C PHE A 34 2.11 2.73 -9.54
N GLN A 35 0.82 2.39 -9.51
CA GLN A 35 0.27 1.27 -10.28
C GLN A 35 0.46 1.48 -11.79
N GLU A 36 0.20 2.69 -12.30
CA GLU A 36 0.47 3.02 -13.71
C GLU A 36 1.96 2.94 -14.04
N LEU A 37 2.84 3.41 -13.14
CA LEU A 37 4.28 3.29 -13.31
C LEU A 37 4.72 1.82 -13.43
N ILE A 38 4.20 0.94 -12.57
CA ILE A 38 4.65 -0.46 -12.53
C ILE A 38 3.93 -1.36 -13.55
N ARG A 39 2.83 -0.89 -14.17
CA ARG A 39 2.02 -1.70 -15.10
C ARG A 39 2.81 -2.31 -16.25
N GLY A 40 3.84 -1.62 -16.75
CA GLY A 40 4.71 -2.15 -17.82
C GLY A 40 5.71 -3.22 -17.37
N TYR A 41 5.88 -3.42 -16.06
CA TYR A 41 6.88 -4.32 -15.48
C TYR A 41 6.27 -5.64 -14.97
N PHE A 42 4.94 -5.73 -14.93
CA PHE A 42 4.22 -6.91 -14.44
C PHE A 42 3.13 -7.31 -15.42
N GLU A 43 3.02 -8.61 -15.72
CA GLU A 43 1.88 -9.15 -16.48
C GLU A 43 0.55 -8.90 -15.76
N THR A 44 0.56 -9.00 -14.43
CA THR A 44 -0.53 -8.56 -13.55
C THR A 44 0.08 -7.79 -12.39
N VAL A 45 -0.38 -6.55 -12.19
CA VAL A 45 0.09 -5.71 -11.08
C VAL A 45 -0.13 -6.44 -9.75
N PRO A 46 0.90 -6.56 -8.89
CA PRO A 46 0.74 -7.22 -7.60
C PRO A 46 -0.41 -6.61 -6.78
N PRO A 47 -1.16 -7.41 -6.01
CA PRO A 47 -2.13 -6.88 -5.06
C PRO A 47 -1.42 -5.95 -4.07
N TRP A 48 -2.16 -4.98 -3.55
CA TRP A 48 -1.63 -3.99 -2.63
C TRP A 48 -2.54 -3.74 -1.44
N ILE A 49 -1.94 -3.30 -0.34
CA ILE A 49 -2.63 -2.89 0.88
C ILE A 49 -2.09 -1.53 1.30
N MET A 50 -2.98 -0.60 1.63
CA MET A 50 -2.63 0.66 2.28
C MET A 50 -2.73 0.49 3.78
N THR A 51 -1.78 1.07 4.53
CA THR A 51 -1.81 1.01 6.00
C THR A 51 -1.22 2.25 6.67
N SER A 52 -1.71 2.54 7.86
CA SER A 52 -1.20 3.59 8.74
C SER A 52 -1.07 3.08 10.17
N ASN A 53 0.11 3.24 10.75
CA ASN A 53 0.32 2.93 12.16
C ASN A 53 -0.39 3.92 13.10
N VAL A 54 -0.62 5.15 12.64
CA VAL A 54 -1.21 6.23 13.47
C VAL A 54 -2.73 6.13 13.50
N THR A 55 -3.35 5.85 12.36
CA THR A 55 -4.82 5.76 12.24
C THR A 55 -5.34 4.33 12.31
N HIS A 56 -4.44 3.34 12.38
CA HIS A 56 -4.74 1.90 12.34
C HIS A 56 -5.44 1.41 11.06
N GLU A 57 -5.56 2.27 10.05
CA GLU A 57 -6.08 1.92 8.75
C GLU A 57 -5.25 0.79 8.13
N GLY A 58 -5.91 -0.19 7.51
CA GLY A 58 -5.25 -1.32 6.85
C GLY A 58 -4.66 -2.37 7.79
N ARG A 59 -4.76 -2.19 9.12
CA ARG A 59 -4.13 -3.10 10.09
C ARG A 59 -4.70 -4.50 9.97
N ASP A 60 -6.02 -4.63 9.94
CA ASP A 60 -6.69 -5.92 9.93
C ASP A 60 -6.50 -6.63 8.59
N GLU A 61 -6.44 -5.89 7.49
CA GLU A 61 -6.13 -6.39 6.15
C GLU A 61 -4.71 -6.96 6.08
N VAL A 62 -3.72 -6.25 6.63
CA VAL A 62 -2.33 -6.75 6.70
C VAL A 62 -2.25 -8.00 7.58
N LEU A 63 -2.92 -8.01 8.74
CA LEU A 63 -2.92 -9.17 9.63
C LEU A 63 -3.60 -10.39 8.99
N LEU A 64 -4.73 -10.19 8.32
CA LEU A 64 -5.43 -11.23 7.57
C LEU A 64 -4.54 -11.78 6.45
N HIS A 65 -3.88 -10.91 5.69
CA HIS A 65 -2.98 -11.32 4.61
C HIS A 65 -1.79 -12.14 5.16
N MET A 66 -1.19 -11.72 6.26
CA MET A 66 -0.12 -12.48 6.93
C MET A 66 -0.61 -13.85 7.43
N ALA A 67 -1.83 -13.92 7.98
CA ALA A 67 -2.42 -15.19 8.40
C ALA A 67 -2.67 -16.12 7.21
N GLN A 68 -3.13 -15.59 6.07
CA GLN A 68 -3.31 -16.34 4.82
C GLN A 68 -1.97 -16.89 4.32
N LEU A 69 -0.91 -16.07 4.29
CA LEU A 69 0.43 -16.51 3.91
C LEU A 69 0.94 -17.61 4.84
N ARG A 70 0.84 -17.42 6.16
CA ARG A 70 1.20 -18.45 7.14
C ARG A 70 0.46 -19.76 6.89
N ASN A 71 -0.84 -19.70 6.65
CA ASN A 71 -1.65 -20.89 6.40
C ASN A 71 -1.32 -21.56 5.06
N TYR A 72 -0.92 -20.79 4.05
CA TYR A 72 -0.47 -21.33 2.77
C TYR A 72 0.81 -22.16 2.94
N TRP A 73 1.83 -21.61 3.62
CA TRP A 73 3.11 -22.29 3.88
C TRP A 73 3.02 -23.42 4.91
N LEU A 74 1.98 -23.46 5.74
CA LEU A 74 1.74 -24.63 6.61
C LEU A 74 1.09 -25.79 5.85
N LYS A 75 0.47 -25.54 4.71
CA LYS A 75 -0.22 -26.53 3.88
C LYS A 75 0.63 -27.07 2.72
N HIS A 76 1.76 -26.44 2.41
CA HIS A 76 2.64 -26.76 1.28
C HIS A 76 4.09 -26.77 1.74
#